data_AF-A0A4S2FKQ0-F1
#
_entry.id   AF-A0A4S2FKQ0-F1
#
_cell.length_a   1.000
_cell.length_b   1.000
_cell.length_c   1.000
_cell.angle_alpha   90.00
_cell.angle_beta   90.00
_cell.angle_gamma   90.00
#
_symmetry.space_group_name_H-M   'P 1'
#
loop_
_entity.id
_entity.type
_entity.pdbx_description
1 polymer ?
#
loop_
_entity_poly.entity_id
_entity_poly.type
_entity_poly.pdbx_seq_one_letter_code
_entity_poly.pdbx_strand_id
1 'polypeptide(L)'
;MIRILCCFWVAITLFCSCSHNGRNYSFLLHPVDSFLTYALDSDVKMPLFIRTCTSSDGKEYLYFQNSYLPELLIYDVHNGSLVNKNVFEVEGSNAVKGGFLNGFMMSDCEHIYIAGLADCNLYETDTTGYIKKRMNYAVTSDGYKLVGCFKENGTFQFLNGKLYLTQSLNWQLGEEVMEKSSLLCCIDTLSGNTTSLPIAFPAIDEHLVRDAASSLASEYKCCFDGHRFVYSFAYMDDLLVVDPIACSVEYKQGKSQYVDNIQCPSYQGGDDQVMQRQICESPSYGNILYDSDNEIYYRIVYIPQEVEAGVEALTLLRSGRKQFSIQIFDKQLTMIGEHVFPPYTYNSRLCFVTKGKLYISTNHVMNPDYSDDVLSFQMFELVDKAGGIR
;
A
#
# COMPACT_ATOMS: atom_id res chain seq x y z
N MET A 1 23.28 4.87 -62.65
CA MET A 1 23.77 4.60 -61.28
C MET A 1 23.57 5.84 -60.45
N ILE A 2 22.43 5.95 -59.78
CA ILE A 2 22.12 7.04 -58.84
C ILE A 2 21.78 6.33 -57.53
N ARG A 3 22.66 6.46 -56.53
CA ARG A 3 22.44 5.92 -55.19
C ARG A 3 21.53 6.87 -54.44
N ILE A 4 20.33 6.40 -54.12
CA ILE A 4 19.36 7.10 -53.26
C ILE A 4 19.84 6.89 -51.82
N LEU A 5 20.10 8.02 -51.14
CA LEU A 5 20.46 8.09 -49.73
C LEU A 5 19.14 8.04 -48.92
N CYS A 6 18.88 6.93 -48.23
CA CYS A 6 17.76 6.81 -47.30
C CYS A 6 18.06 7.61 -46.02
N CYS A 7 17.50 8.82 -45.91
CA CYS A 7 17.48 9.56 -44.65
C CYS A 7 16.36 9.02 -43.76
N PHE A 8 16.74 8.38 -42.65
CA PHE A 8 15.85 8.01 -41.54
C PHE A 8 15.23 9.28 -40.94
N TRP A 9 13.91 9.40 -41.01
CA TRP A 9 13.15 10.39 -40.25
C TRP A 9 12.92 9.85 -38.84
N VAL A 10 13.58 10.44 -37.84
CA VAL A 10 13.23 10.27 -36.43
C VAL A 10 12.06 11.20 -36.15
N ALA A 11 10.87 10.64 -36.02
CA ALA A 11 9.70 11.37 -35.55
C ALA A 11 9.85 11.62 -34.05
N ILE A 12 10.21 12.86 -33.69
CA ILE A 12 10.13 13.36 -32.31
C ILE A 12 8.64 13.53 -32.00
N THR A 13 8.04 12.58 -31.28
CA THR A 13 6.70 12.74 -30.70
C THR A 13 6.80 13.69 -29.51
N LEU A 14 6.59 14.98 -29.79
CA LEU A 14 6.26 15.98 -28.80
C LEU A 14 4.91 15.59 -28.15
N PHE A 15 4.95 15.08 -26.92
CA PHE A 15 3.77 14.99 -26.08
C PHE A 15 3.30 16.42 -25.77
N CYS A 16 2.28 16.89 -26.48
CA CYS A 16 1.51 18.05 -26.08
C CYS A 16 0.80 17.73 -24.77
N SER A 17 1.38 18.20 -23.66
CA SER A 17 0.70 18.27 -22.37
C SER A 17 -0.51 19.19 -22.55
N CYS A 18 -1.72 18.63 -22.58
CA CYS A 18 -2.95 19.40 -22.42
C CYS A 18 -2.86 20.15 -21.09
N SER A 19 -2.90 21.48 -21.18
CA SER A 19 -2.84 22.39 -20.06
C SER A 19 -4.15 22.32 -19.26
N HIS A 20 -4.23 21.44 -18.28
CA HIS A 20 -4.99 21.80 -17.09
C HIS A 20 -4.29 23.01 -16.46
N ASN A 21 -5.06 24.00 -16.01
CA ASN A 21 -4.59 25.10 -15.16
C ASN A 21 -4.19 24.51 -13.79
N GLY A 22 -3.09 23.74 -13.78
CA GLY A 22 -2.62 22.99 -12.63
C GLY A 22 -2.08 23.92 -11.55
N ARG A 23 -2.23 23.51 -10.29
CA ARG A 23 -1.62 24.21 -9.16
C ARG A 23 -0.11 24.32 -9.39
N ASN A 24 0.47 25.48 -9.11
CA ASN A 24 1.91 25.67 -9.27
C ASN A 24 2.66 25.08 -8.07
N TYR A 25 2.84 23.76 -8.08
CA TYR A 25 3.56 23.04 -7.04
C TYR A 25 5.06 23.31 -7.06
N SER A 26 5.72 23.21 -5.90
CA SER A 26 7.16 23.47 -5.78
C SER A 26 8.01 22.26 -6.14
N PHE A 27 7.49 21.04 -5.98
CA PHE A 27 8.28 19.82 -6.14
C PHE A 27 7.73 18.88 -7.21
N LEU A 28 8.63 18.12 -7.81
CA LEU A 28 8.36 17.07 -8.80
C LEU A 28 9.18 15.83 -8.48
N LEU A 29 8.73 14.68 -8.97
CA LEU A 29 9.50 13.44 -8.97
C LEU A 29 10.28 13.33 -10.28
N HIS A 30 11.60 13.20 -10.20
CA HIS A 30 12.47 13.03 -11.35
C HIS A 30 12.96 11.59 -11.43
N PRO A 31 12.69 10.84 -12.52
CA PRO A 31 13.20 9.49 -12.69
C PRO A 31 14.73 9.51 -12.85
N VAL A 32 15.42 8.59 -12.19
CA VAL A 32 16.86 8.40 -12.36
C VAL A 32 17.10 7.04 -13.02
N ASP A 33 18.10 6.97 -13.89
CA ASP A 33 18.55 5.73 -14.55
C ASP A 33 19.35 4.86 -13.55
N SER A 34 18.69 4.50 -12.45
CA SER A 34 19.22 3.69 -11.35
C SER A 34 18.13 2.76 -10.87
N PHE A 35 18.43 1.48 -10.85
CA PHE A 35 17.45 0.42 -10.59
C PHE A 35 17.91 -0.49 -9.46
N LEU A 36 16.97 -0.90 -8.62
CA LEU A 36 17.13 -2.03 -7.71
C LEU A 36 16.43 -3.24 -8.33
N THR A 37 17.14 -4.36 -8.42
CA THR A 37 16.63 -5.58 -9.05
C THR A 37 16.82 -6.77 -8.13
N TYR A 38 15.83 -7.65 -8.13
CA TYR A 38 15.75 -8.83 -7.28
C TYR A 38 15.37 -10.02 -8.15
N ALA A 39 16.24 -11.02 -8.23
CA ALA A 39 15.95 -12.24 -8.97
C ALA A 39 14.89 -13.06 -8.22
N LEU A 40 13.89 -13.54 -8.94
CA LEU A 40 12.83 -14.40 -8.44
C LEU A 40 13.11 -15.84 -8.90
N ASP A 41 12.97 -16.80 -7.97
CA ASP A 41 13.01 -18.21 -8.33
C ASP A 41 11.80 -18.59 -9.19
N SER A 42 11.90 -19.67 -9.97
CA SER A 42 10.83 -20.11 -10.88
C SER A 42 9.50 -20.47 -10.20
N ASP A 43 9.52 -20.75 -8.90
CA ASP A 43 8.36 -21.05 -8.07
C ASP A 43 7.78 -19.82 -7.34
N VAL A 44 8.38 -18.65 -7.54
CA VAL A 44 7.96 -17.38 -6.95
C VAL A 44 7.12 -16.60 -7.96
N LYS A 45 5.97 -16.09 -7.51
CA LYS A 45 5.14 -15.19 -8.31
C LYS A 45 5.39 -13.74 -7.94
N MET A 46 5.20 -12.85 -8.92
CA MET A 46 5.25 -11.41 -8.71
C MET A 46 4.38 -11.02 -7.50
N PRO A 47 4.93 -10.29 -6.51
CA PRO A 47 4.17 -9.95 -5.32
C PRO A 47 3.03 -8.98 -5.62
N LEU A 48 1.93 -9.09 -4.87
CA LEU A 48 0.82 -8.14 -4.93
C LEU A 48 1.07 -6.86 -4.10
N PHE A 49 2.01 -6.94 -3.16
CA PHE A 49 2.46 -5.88 -2.28
C PHE A 49 3.84 -6.26 -1.72
N ILE A 50 4.63 -5.25 -1.38
CA ILE A 50 5.96 -5.37 -0.79
C ILE A 50 6.03 -4.55 0.49
N ARG A 51 7.04 -4.83 1.32
CA ARG A 51 7.35 -4.05 2.51
C ARG A 51 8.85 -3.89 2.67
N THR A 52 9.22 -2.90 3.46
CA THR A 52 10.60 -2.73 3.91
C THR A 52 10.65 -2.62 5.43
N CYS A 53 11.78 -3.01 6.01
CA CYS A 53 12.10 -2.73 7.39
C CYS A 53 13.61 -2.50 7.55
N THR A 54 13.96 -1.72 8.56
CA THR A 54 15.35 -1.47 8.94
C THR A 54 15.60 -2.09 10.29
N SER A 55 16.50 -3.07 10.34
CA SER A 55 16.90 -3.71 11.59
C SER A 55 17.79 -2.78 12.43
N SER A 56 17.97 -3.13 13.71
CA SER A 56 18.70 -2.31 14.68
C SER A 56 20.17 -2.07 14.33
N ASP A 57 20.78 -2.94 13.50
CA ASP A 57 22.15 -2.78 12.98
C ASP A 57 22.24 -1.90 11.72
N GLY A 58 21.10 -1.37 11.25
CA GLY A 58 21.01 -0.50 10.07
C GLY A 58 20.86 -1.25 8.74
N LYS A 59 20.75 -2.59 8.73
CA LYS A 59 20.43 -3.32 7.50
C LYS A 59 18.97 -3.15 7.12
N GLU A 60 18.75 -2.89 5.84
CA GLU A 60 17.44 -2.71 5.24
C GLU A 60 17.04 -3.94 4.43
N TYR A 61 15.83 -4.43 4.67
CA TYR A 61 15.28 -5.60 3.99
C TYR A 61 14.03 -5.24 3.21
N LEU A 62 13.91 -5.76 1.99
CA LEU A 62 12.68 -5.79 1.20
C LEU A 62 12.09 -7.19 1.34
N TYR A 63 10.84 -7.29 1.76
CA TYR A 63 10.20 -8.57 1.99
C TYR A 63 8.76 -8.60 1.49
N PHE A 64 8.34 -9.77 1.03
CA PHE A 64 7.00 -10.00 0.50
C PHE A 64 6.63 -11.47 0.61
N GLN A 65 5.33 -11.72 0.59
CA GLN A 65 4.78 -13.05 0.58
C GLN A 65 4.75 -13.59 -0.87
N ASN A 66 5.07 -14.87 -1.07
CA ASN A 66 4.74 -15.54 -2.32
C ASN A 66 3.22 -15.73 -2.41
N SER A 67 2.61 -15.30 -3.51
CA SER A 67 1.15 -15.40 -3.70
C SER A 67 0.64 -16.85 -3.82
N TYR A 68 1.53 -17.83 -4.05
CA TYR A 68 1.16 -19.24 -4.24
C TYR A 68 1.51 -20.14 -3.04
N LEU A 69 2.69 -19.94 -2.45
CA LEU A 69 3.19 -20.72 -1.33
C LEU A 69 3.07 -19.94 -0.02
N PRO A 70 2.88 -20.62 1.13
CA PRO A 70 2.83 -19.98 2.44
C PRO A 70 4.24 -19.57 2.89
N GLU A 71 4.92 -18.74 2.10
CA GLU A 71 6.31 -18.35 2.32
C GLU A 71 6.52 -16.84 2.26
N LEU A 72 7.49 -16.38 3.04
CA LEU A 72 7.97 -15.01 3.05
C LEU A 72 9.39 -14.96 2.50
N LEU A 73 9.57 -14.18 1.43
CA LEU A 73 10.87 -13.89 0.86
C LEU A 73 11.42 -12.62 1.47
N ILE A 74 12.71 -12.63 1.80
CA ILE A 74 13.43 -11.52 2.40
C ILE A 74 14.68 -11.28 1.57
N TYR A 75 14.80 -10.08 1.03
CA TYR A 75 15.94 -9.62 0.24
C TYR A 75 16.65 -8.47 0.96
N ASP A 76 17.95 -8.34 0.75
CA ASP A 76 18.69 -7.12 1.10
C ASP A 76 18.35 -6.03 0.07
N VAL A 77 17.94 -4.85 0.55
CA VAL A 77 17.48 -3.75 -0.32
C VAL A 77 18.56 -3.27 -1.29
N HIS A 78 19.83 -3.24 -0.86
CA HIS A 78 20.88 -2.54 -1.59
C HIS A 78 21.64 -3.42 -2.57
N ASN A 79 21.83 -4.70 -2.24
CA ASN A 79 22.53 -5.63 -3.12
C ASN A 79 21.61 -6.60 -3.87
N GLY A 80 20.31 -6.61 -3.55
CA GLY A 80 19.30 -7.41 -4.25
C GLY A 80 19.39 -8.92 -3.99
N SER A 81 20.23 -9.36 -3.04
CA SER A 81 20.39 -10.78 -2.71
C SER A 81 19.25 -11.30 -1.84
N LEU A 82 18.83 -12.54 -2.10
CA LEU A 82 17.89 -13.26 -1.25
C LEU A 82 18.60 -13.63 0.06
N VAL A 83 18.13 -13.04 1.16
CA VAL A 83 18.62 -13.30 2.53
C VAL A 83 17.96 -14.54 3.10
N ASN A 84 16.64 -14.68 2.91
CA ASN A 84 15.90 -15.85 3.37
C ASN A 84 14.61 -16.08 2.56
N LYS A 85 14.18 -17.35 2.51
CA LYS A 85 12.89 -17.82 2.03
C LYS A 85 12.25 -18.65 3.15
N ASN A 86 11.46 -18.01 4.00
CA ASN A 86 10.82 -18.65 5.15
C ASN A 86 9.55 -19.38 4.69
N VAL A 87 9.45 -20.68 4.92
CA VAL A 87 8.23 -21.45 4.63
C VAL A 87 7.47 -21.69 5.92
N PHE A 88 6.18 -21.35 5.94
CA PHE A 88 5.29 -21.56 7.08
C PHE A 88 4.45 -22.83 6.91
N GLU A 89 4.28 -23.56 8.02
CA GLU A 89 3.37 -24.71 8.05
C GLU A 89 1.91 -24.25 7.82
N VAL A 90 1.16 -25.02 7.04
CA VAL A 90 -0.28 -24.78 6.80
C VAL A 90 -1.18 -25.58 7.73
N GLU A 91 -0.63 -26.63 8.34
CA GLU A 91 -1.30 -27.50 9.30
C GLU A 91 -0.39 -27.80 10.50
N GLY A 92 -0.98 -28.21 11.62
CA GLY A 92 -0.22 -28.55 12.82
C GLY A 92 -0.05 -27.39 13.81
N SER A 93 0.81 -27.60 14.81
CA SER A 93 0.99 -26.65 15.92
C SER A 93 1.79 -25.42 15.55
N ASN A 94 2.49 -25.39 14.42
CA ASN A 94 3.19 -24.18 13.95
C ASN A 94 2.44 -23.47 12.83
N ALA A 95 1.22 -23.90 12.50
CA ALA A 95 0.44 -23.26 11.45
C ALA A 95 -0.19 -21.94 11.89
N VAL A 96 -0.18 -20.96 10.98
CA VAL A 96 -0.98 -19.74 11.08
C VAL A 96 -2.41 -20.07 10.66
N LYS A 97 -3.38 -19.90 11.57
CA LYS A 97 -4.75 -20.33 11.33
C LYS A 97 -5.42 -19.53 10.21
N GLY A 98 -5.96 -20.23 9.22
CA GLY A 98 -6.56 -19.62 8.04
C GLY A 98 -5.54 -19.21 6.97
N GLY A 99 -4.26 -19.46 7.20
CA GLY A 99 -3.18 -19.19 6.27
C GLY A 99 -2.52 -17.83 6.48
N PHE A 100 -1.50 -17.61 5.64
CA PHE A 100 -0.70 -16.40 5.55
C PHE A 100 -1.27 -15.54 4.41
N LEU A 101 -1.83 -14.36 4.70
CA LEU A 101 -2.30 -13.44 3.66
C LEU A 101 -2.34 -12.00 4.19
N ASN A 102 -1.66 -11.07 3.50
CA ASN A 102 -1.72 -9.60 3.66
C ASN A 102 -1.26 -9.00 5.02
N GLY A 103 -1.71 -9.56 6.14
CA GLY A 103 -1.49 -9.07 7.49
C GLY A 103 -0.19 -9.56 8.10
N PHE A 104 0.94 -9.04 7.64
CA PHE A 104 2.23 -9.34 8.25
C PHE A 104 3.18 -8.15 8.28
N MET A 105 4.10 -8.15 9.24
CA MET A 105 5.15 -7.17 9.41
C MET A 105 6.42 -7.87 9.90
N MET A 106 7.58 -7.32 9.53
CA MET A 106 8.86 -7.68 10.08
C MET A 106 9.48 -6.41 10.66
N SER A 107 9.97 -6.44 11.91
CA SER A 107 10.87 -5.39 12.40
C SER A 107 12.34 -5.73 12.10
N ASP A 108 12.66 -7.02 12.16
CA ASP A 108 13.95 -7.60 11.79
C ASP A 108 13.78 -9.12 11.55
N CYS A 109 14.85 -9.81 11.18
CA CYS A 109 14.81 -11.25 10.89
C CYS A 109 14.44 -12.13 12.10
N GLU A 110 14.48 -11.62 13.33
CA GLU A 110 14.15 -12.33 14.57
C GLU A 110 12.70 -12.10 15.03
N HIS A 111 12.04 -11.07 14.48
CA HIS A 111 10.73 -10.59 14.88
C HIS A 111 9.84 -10.35 13.66
N ILE A 112 9.13 -11.41 13.27
CA ILE A 112 8.12 -11.42 12.21
C ILE A 112 6.76 -11.65 12.86
N TYR A 113 5.80 -10.78 12.54
CA TYR A 113 4.44 -10.81 13.05
C TYR A 113 3.47 -11.12 11.92
N ILE A 114 2.60 -12.10 12.13
CA ILE A 114 1.61 -12.56 11.15
C ILE A 114 0.24 -12.59 11.81
N ALA A 115 -0.74 -11.88 11.27
CA ALA A 115 -2.13 -11.99 11.70
C ALA A 115 -2.77 -13.22 11.07
N GLY A 116 -3.50 -14.00 11.87
CA GLY A 116 -4.32 -15.09 11.37
C GLY A 116 -5.49 -14.58 10.54
N LEU A 117 -5.81 -15.27 9.45
CA LEU A 117 -6.96 -14.93 8.61
C LEU A 117 -8.28 -15.44 9.22
N ALA A 118 -8.24 -16.55 9.95
CA ALA A 118 -9.42 -17.22 10.51
C ALA A 118 -9.59 -17.03 12.02
N ASP A 119 -8.77 -16.17 12.64
CA ASP A 119 -8.88 -15.79 14.05
C ASP A 119 -8.31 -14.39 14.31
N CYS A 120 -8.46 -13.90 15.53
CA CYS A 120 -7.81 -12.69 16.01
C CYS A 120 -6.60 -13.07 16.87
N ASN A 121 -5.67 -13.81 16.25
CA ASN A 121 -4.36 -14.08 16.82
C ASN A 121 -3.27 -13.41 15.97
N LEU A 122 -2.31 -12.80 16.66
CA LEU A 122 -1.06 -12.38 16.07
C LEU A 122 0.02 -13.39 16.45
N TYR A 123 0.63 -13.98 15.43
CA TYR A 123 1.65 -15.01 15.53
C TYR A 123 3.02 -14.34 15.39
N GLU A 124 3.89 -14.54 16.37
CA GLU A 124 5.28 -14.08 16.33
C GLU A 124 6.19 -15.25 15.96
N THR A 125 7.08 -15.01 15.01
CA THR A 125 8.02 -15.97 14.42
C THR A 125 9.31 -15.25 14.01
N ASP A 126 10.23 -15.98 13.41
CA ASP A 126 11.48 -15.48 12.85
C ASP A 126 11.81 -16.21 11.54
N THR A 127 13.05 -16.06 11.08
CA THR A 127 13.58 -16.76 9.91
C THR A 127 13.64 -18.29 10.00
N THR A 128 13.31 -18.90 11.14
CA THR A 128 13.16 -20.35 11.26
C THR A 128 11.77 -20.84 10.83
N GLY A 129 10.78 -19.94 10.76
CA GLY A 129 9.39 -20.27 10.45
C GLY A 129 8.58 -20.83 11.64
N TYR A 130 9.22 -21.13 12.78
CA TYR A 130 8.52 -21.65 13.95
C TYR A 130 7.79 -20.56 14.74
N ILE A 131 6.53 -20.82 15.07
CA ILE A 131 5.73 -19.89 15.89
C ILE A 131 6.25 -19.88 17.32
N LYS A 132 6.82 -18.75 17.74
CA LYS A 132 7.36 -18.52 19.09
C LYS A 132 6.29 -18.08 20.07
N LYS A 133 5.36 -17.23 19.62
CA LYS A 133 4.31 -16.65 20.48
C LYS A 133 3.02 -16.48 19.70
N ARG A 134 1.90 -16.57 20.42
CA ARG A 134 0.55 -16.29 19.92
C ARG A 134 -0.10 -15.27 20.85
N MET A 135 -0.50 -14.13 20.31
CA MET A 135 -1.16 -13.07 21.04
C MET A 135 -2.62 -12.99 20.59
N ASN A 136 -3.54 -13.42 21.46
CA ASN A 136 -4.96 -13.30 21.19
C ASN A 136 -5.43 -11.88 21.49
N TYR A 137 -6.11 -11.27 20.53
CA TYR A 137 -6.66 -9.91 20.65
C TYR A 137 -8.15 -9.88 20.27
N ALA A 138 -8.85 -11.02 20.34
CA ALA A 138 -10.22 -11.13 19.85
C ALA A 138 -11.23 -10.27 20.63
N VAL A 139 -10.95 -10.03 21.91
CA VAL A 139 -11.84 -9.31 22.81
C VAL A 139 -11.03 -8.33 23.64
N THR A 140 -11.49 -7.09 23.71
CA THR A 140 -10.90 -6.05 24.54
C THR A 140 -11.24 -6.26 26.02
N SER A 141 -10.54 -5.53 26.89
CA SER A 141 -10.75 -5.60 28.35
C SER A 141 -12.17 -5.23 28.80
N ASP A 142 -12.88 -4.41 28.02
CA ASP A 142 -14.28 -4.00 28.23
C ASP A 142 -15.29 -4.86 27.45
N GLY A 143 -14.85 -5.93 26.77
CA GLY A 143 -15.72 -6.91 26.13
C GLY A 143 -16.07 -6.63 24.66
N TYR A 144 -15.50 -5.59 24.04
CA TYR A 144 -15.66 -5.32 22.62
C TYR A 144 -14.98 -6.40 21.78
N LYS A 145 -15.71 -6.95 20.80
CA LYS A 145 -15.20 -8.00 19.90
C LYS A 145 -14.53 -7.36 18.69
N LEU A 146 -13.24 -7.60 18.54
CA LEU A 146 -12.43 -7.07 17.44
C LEU A 146 -12.53 -7.93 16.18
N VAL A 147 -12.03 -7.38 15.07
CA VAL A 147 -11.91 -8.09 13.79
C VAL A 147 -10.44 -8.38 13.47
N GLY A 148 -10.20 -9.43 12.66
CA GLY A 148 -8.86 -9.80 12.21
C GLY A 148 -8.15 -8.66 11.47
N CYS A 149 -6.83 -8.50 11.68
CA CYS A 149 -6.05 -7.41 11.10
C CYS A 149 -5.22 -7.90 9.90
N PHE A 150 -5.89 -8.13 8.76
CA PHE A 150 -5.30 -8.65 7.52
C PHE A 150 -5.21 -7.60 6.39
N LYS A 151 -5.01 -6.32 6.72
CA LYS A 151 -4.94 -5.24 5.72
C LYS A 151 -3.63 -5.30 4.92
N GLU A 152 -3.71 -5.11 3.60
CA GLU A 152 -2.57 -5.16 2.64
C GLU A 152 -1.42 -4.21 2.98
N ASN A 153 -1.67 -3.11 3.68
CA ASN A 153 -0.65 -2.15 4.08
C ASN A 153 -0.16 -2.33 5.54
N GLY A 154 -0.53 -3.42 6.23
CA GLY A 154 0.16 -4.01 7.40
C GLY A 154 0.71 -3.01 8.41
N THR A 155 -0.22 -2.34 9.06
CA THR A 155 0.01 -1.28 10.04
C THR A 155 0.06 -1.84 11.46
N PHE A 156 0.87 -2.88 11.68
CA PHE A 156 1.32 -3.16 13.03
C PHE A 156 2.35 -2.08 13.39
N GLN A 157 2.20 -1.40 14.52
CA GLN A 157 3.19 -0.39 14.94
C GLN A 157 3.49 -0.52 16.42
N PHE A 158 4.77 -0.61 16.74
CA PHE A 158 5.23 -0.57 18.13
C PHE A 158 5.39 0.88 18.56
N LEU A 159 4.67 1.25 19.62
CA LEU A 159 4.74 2.57 20.21
C LEU A 159 4.51 2.47 21.72
N ASN A 160 5.46 2.97 22.51
CA ASN A 160 5.38 3.01 23.98
C ASN A 160 5.03 1.66 24.65
N GLY A 161 5.67 0.57 24.20
CA GLY A 161 5.44 -0.78 24.75
C GLY A 161 4.09 -1.41 24.36
N LYS A 162 3.36 -0.78 23.44
CA LYS A 162 2.11 -1.30 22.89
C LYS A 162 2.27 -1.58 21.41
N LEU A 163 1.53 -2.57 20.96
CA LEU A 163 1.39 -2.92 19.56
C LEU A 163 0.04 -2.44 19.05
N TYR A 164 0.05 -1.47 18.14
CA TYR A 164 -1.15 -0.93 17.52
C TYR A 164 -1.49 -1.72 16.26
N LEU A 165 -2.76 -2.06 16.08
CA LEU A 165 -3.29 -2.80 14.94
C LEU A 165 -4.45 -2.04 14.32
N THR A 166 -4.40 -1.89 13.00
CA THR A 166 -5.53 -1.38 12.22
C THR A 166 -6.71 -2.34 12.20
N GLN A 167 -7.91 -1.79 12.09
CA GLN A 167 -9.15 -2.57 12.08
C GLN A 167 -9.93 -2.35 10.78
N SER A 168 -10.82 -3.29 10.44
CA SER A 168 -11.81 -3.10 9.39
C SER A 168 -13.16 -2.73 10.02
N LEU A 169 -14.15 -2.33 9.20
CA LEU A 169 -15.52 -2.23 9.67
C LEU A 169 -15.95 -3.54 10.34
N ASN A 170 -16.50 -3.42 11.54
CA ASN A 170 -16.96 -4.53 12.33
C ASN A 170 -18.45 -4.78 12.07
N TRP A 171 -18.71 -5.55 11.03
CA TRP A 171 -20.06 -5.91 10.60
C TRP A 171 -20.90 -6.66 11.65
N GLN A 172 -20.29 -7.14 12.74
CA GLN A 172 -21.03 -7.76 13.85
C GLN A 172 -21.86 -6.74 14.64
N LEU A 173 -21.59 -5.45 14.47
CA LEU A 173 -22.28 -4.35 15.16
C LEU A 173 -23.63 -3.98 14.53
N GLY A 174 -24.00 -4.58 13.38
CA GLY A 174 -25.26 -4.29 12.71
C GLY A 174 -25.37 -2.81 12.30
N GLU A 175 -26.47 -2.16 12.68
CA GLU A 175 -26.75 -0.76 12.35
C GLU A 175 -25.72 0.23 12.95
N GLU A 176 -25.04 -0.14 14.05
CA GLU A 176 -24.05 0.70 14.71
C GLU A 176 -22.63 0.55 14.10
N VAL A 177 -22.49 -0.11 12.95
CA VAL A 177 -21.20 -0.41 12.32
C VAL A 177 -20.35 0.84 12.09
N MET A 178 -20.94 1.94 11.62
CA MET A 178 -20.18 3.17 11.35
C MET A 178 -19.75 3.88 12.63
N GLU A 179 -20.64 3.94 13.62
CA GLU A 179 -20.41 4.69 14.87
C GLU A 179 -19.45 3.97 15.82
N LYS A 180 -19.49 2.63 15.84
CA LYS A 180 -18.78 1.80 16.83
C LYS A 180 -17.64 0.95 16.26
N SER A 181 -17.42 0.94 14.95
CA SER A 181 -16.20 0.31 14.40
C SER A 181 -15.01 1.19 14.72
N SER A 182 -14.10 0.67 15.54
CA SER A 182 -12.83 1.36 15.81
C SER A 182 -11.87 1.22 14.63
N LEU A 183 -11.08 2.25 14.32
CA LEU A 183 -10.00 2.20 13.33
C LEU A 183 -8.74 1.51 13.84
N LEU A 184 -8.53 1.48 15.17
CA LEU A 184 -7.32 0.99 15.81
C LEU A 184 -7.66 0.24 17.09
N CYS A 185 -6.98 -0.88 17.32
CA CYS A 185 -6.82 -1.42 18.65
C CYS A 185 -5.35 -1.45 19.03
N CYS A 186 -5.06 -1.64 20.31
CA CYS A 186 -3.71 -1.90 20.76
C CYS A 186 -3.66 -3.03 21.78
N ILE A 187 -2.55 -3.77 21.72
CA ILE A 187 -2.18 -4.84 22.64
C ILE A 187 -1.03 -4.31 23.49
N ASP A 188 -1.20 -4.32 24.81
CA ASP A 188 -0.09 -4.09 25.73
C ASP A 188 0.84 -5.31 25.71
N THR A 189 2.10 -5.12 25.32
CA THR A 189 3.00 -6.24 25.01
C THR A 189 3.46 -7.02 26.25
N LEU A 190 3.33 -6.41 27.45
CA LEU A 190 3.70 -7.01 28.72
C LEU A 190 2.53 -7.78 29.35
N SER A 191 1.36 -7.15 29.43
CA SER A 191 0.17 -7.73 30.06
C SER A 191 -0.67 -8.59 29.11
N GLY A 192 -0.56 -8.36 27.79
CA GLY A 192 -1.42 -8.96 26.78
C GLY A 192 -2.83 -8.34 26.71
N ASN A 193 -3.11 -7.31 27.53
CA ASN A 193 -4.41 -6.66 27.53
C ASN A 193 -4.65 -5.92 26.22
N THR A 194 -5.84 -6.09 25.66
CA THR A 194 -6.25 -5.45 24.42
C THR A 194 -7.28 -4.34 24.70
N THR A 195 -7.15 -3.22 24.01
CA THR A 195 -8.09 -2.09 24.05
C THR A 195 -8.37 -1.58 22.65
N SER A 196 -9.64 -1.30 22.33
CA SER A 196 -10.01 -0.52 21.15
C SER A 196 -9.81 0.96 21.42
N LEU A 197 -9.28 1.70 20.46
CA LEU A 197 -9.21 3.15 20.55
C LEU A 197 -10.60 3.73 20.22
N PRO A 198 -11.01 4.83 20.88
CA PRO A 198 -12.32 5.47 20.67
C PRO A 198 -12.30 6.34 19.39
N ILE A 199 -11.85 5.77 18.28
CA ILE A 199 -11.67 6.44 16.99
C ILE A 199 -12.47 5.67 15.96
N ALA A 200 -13.62 6.20 15.59
CA ALA A 200 -14.53 5.57 14.63
C ALA A 200 -14.02 5.72 13.18
N PHE A 201 -14.55 4.89 12.29
CA PHE A 201 -14.39 5.11 10.86
C PHE A 201 -15.03 6.46 10.44
N PRO A 202 -14.48 7.16 9.43
CA PRO A 202 -15.14 8.34 8.88
C PRO A 202 -16.50 7.95 8.29
N ALA A 203 -17.45 8.88 8.26
CA ALA A 203 -18.74 8.66 7.61
C ALA A 203 -18.52 8.49 6.10
N ILE A 204 -18.67 7.26 5.61
CA ILE A 204 -18.48 6.88 4.21
C ILE A 204 -19.83 6.87 3.46
N ASP A 205 -20.89 6.39 4.10
CA ASP A 205 -22.28 6.40 3.62
C ASP A 205 -23.23 6.30 4.82
N GLU A 206 -24.39 6.97 4.77
CA GLU A 206 -25.45 6.90 5.79
C GLU A 206 -26.24 5.57 5.72
N HIS A 207 -26.19 4.84 4.60
CA HIS A 207 -26.96 3.62 4.37
C HIS A 207 -26.07 2.43 3.99
N LEU A 208 -25.13 2.11 4.87
CA LEU A 208 -24.19 1.01 4.66
C LEU A 208 -24.87 -0.37 4.77
N VAL A 209 -24.78 -1.20 3.73
CA VAL A 209 -25.21 -2.60 3.73
C VAL A 209 -23.98 -3.49 3.61
N ARG A 210 -24.00 -4.68 4.24
CA ARG A 210 -22.86 -5.62 4.11
C ARG A 210 -22.80 -6.21 2.70
N ASP A 211 -22.07 -5.55 1.81
CA ASP A 211 -21.85 -5.96 0.43
C ASP A 211 -20.44 -5.59 -0.07
N ALA A 212 -20.17 -5.89 -1.35
CA ALA A 212 -18.90 -5.60 -2.00
C ALA A 212 -18.64 -4.09 -2.13
N ALA A 213 -19.68 -3.31 -2.46
CA ALA A 213 -19.57 -1.86 -2.63
C ALA A 213 -19.19 -1.15 -1.33
N SER A 214 -19.83 -1.51 -0.21
CA SER A 214 -19.53 -0.93 1.10
C SER A 214 -18.17 -1.36 1.65
N SER A 215 -17.74 -2.58 1.34
CA SER A 215 -16.39 -3.06 1.65
C SER A 215 -15.32 -2.28 0.87
N LEU A 216 -15.61 -1.95 -0.39
CA LEU A 216 -14.74 -1.15 -1.24
C LEU A 216 -14.72 0.33 -0.80
N ALA A 217 -15.88 0.90 -0.47
CA ALA A 217 -16.00 2.29 -0.01
C ALA A 217 -15.24 2.54 1.30
N SER A 218 -15.13 1.53 2.16
CA SER A 218 -14.38 1.58 3.41
C SER A 218 -12.91 1.13 3.30
N GLU A 219 -12.43 0.86 2.08
CA GLU A 219 -11.03 0.53 1.87
C GLU A 219 -10.14 1.74 2.12
N TYR A 220 -9.06 1.50 2.86
CA TYR A 220 -8.03 2.49 3.10
C TYR A 220 -6.65 1.84 3.06
N LYS A 221 -5.66 2.68 2.79
CA LYS A 221 -4.24 2.42 3.09
C LYS A 221 -3.80 3.44 4.13
N CYS A 222 -2.75 3.14 4.89
CA CYS A 222 -2.18 4.02 5.88
C CYS A 222 -0.68 3.77 6.06
N CYS A 223 0.00 4.80 6.55
CA CYS A 223 1.38 4.76 6.99
C CYS A 223 1.47 5.30 8.42
N PHE A 224 2.62 5.07 9.07
CA PHE A 224 2.92 5.59 10.39
C PHE A 224 4.16 6.49 10.29
N ASP A 225 4.07 7.70 10.81
CA ASP A 225 5.16 8.70 10.72
C ASP A 225 6.11 8.70 11.94
N GLY A 226 6.01 7.67 12.80
CA GLY A 226 6.71 7.60 14.08
C GLY A 226 5.88 8.12 15.26
N HIS A 227 4.83 8.90 14.98
CA HIS A 227 3.95 9.48 16.01
C HIS A 227 2.46 9.27 15.74
N ARG A 228 2.04 9.35 14.47
CA ARG A 228 0.65 9.37 14.02
C ARG A 228 0.47 8.38 12.88
N PHE A 229 -0.75 7.86 12.79
CA PHE A 229 -1.21 7.12 11.61
C PHE A 229 -1.83 8.09 10.62
N VAL A 230 -1.43 8.02 9.35
CA VAL A 230 -2.03 8.82 8.27
C VAL A 230 -2.75 7.87 7.31
N TYR A 231 -4.06 8.04 7.19
CA TYR A 231 -4.94 7.20 6.39
C TYR A 231 -5.33 7.88 5.08
N SER A 232 -5.24 7.11 4.01
CA SER A 232 -5.71 7.38 2.66
C SER A 232 -6.88 6.44 2.38
N PHE A 233 -8.11 6.90 2.62
CA PHE A 233 -9.31 6.18 2.21
C PHE A 233 -9.48 6.27 0.70
N ALA A 234 -9.87 5.17 0.07
CA ALA A 234 -9.91 5.05 -1.39
C ALA A 234 -10.86 6.06 -2.04
N TYR A 235 -11.94 6.43 -1.35
CA TYR A 235 -12.99 7.31 -1.87
C TYR A 235 -13.21 8.56 -1.00
N MET A 236 -12.16 9.06 -0.37
CA MET A 236 -12.18 10.30 0.42
C MET A 236 -11.01 11.20 0.01
N ASP A 237 -11.31 12.45 -0.38
CA ASP A 237 -10.29 13.43 -0.78
C ASP A 237 -9.33 13.74 0.38
N ASP A 238 -9.85 13.87 1.59
CA ASP A 238 -9.07 14.21 2.76
C ASP A 238 -8.25 13.03 3.28
N LEU A 239 -7.06 13.33 3.78
CA LEU A 239 -6.28 12.43 4.61
C LEU A 239 -6.81 12.50 6.05
N LEU A 240 -6.99 11.34 6.67
CA LEU A 240 -7.35 11.23 8.08
C LEU A 240 -6.08 10.97 8.90
N VAL A 241 -5.78 11.85 9.84
CA VAL A 241 -4.59 11.79 10.68
C VAL A 241 -5.01 11.42 12.09
N VAL A 242 -4.44 10.36 12.63
CA VAL A 242 -4.79 9.79 13.93
C VAL A 242 -3.58 9.81 14.84
N ASP A 243 -3.69 10.50 15.97
CA ASP A 243 -2.75 10.37 17.08
C ASP A 243 -3.23 9.25 18.00
N PRO A 244 -2.53 8.11 18.06
CA PRO A 244 -2.95 6.95 18.84
C PRO A 244 -2.75 7.12 20.36
N ILE A 245 -1.97 8.11 20.80
CA ILE A 245 -1.73 8.40 22.22
C ILE A 245 -2.78 9.40 22.72
N ALA A 246 -2.93 10.51 22.01
CA ALA A 246 -3.92 11.54 22.34
C ALA A 246 -5.35 11.11 22.00
N CYS A 247 -5.52 10.03 21.24
CA CYS A 247 -6.80 9.56 20.70
C CYS A 247 -7.55 10.67 19.91
N SER A 248 -6.79 11.48 19.17
CA SER A 248 -7.33 12.61 18.41
C SER A 248 -7.27 12.37 16.91
N VAL A 249 -8.18 13.03 16.19
CA VAL A 249 -8.35 12.91 14.74
C VAL A 249 -8.28 14.30 14.11
N GLU A 250 -7.55 14.41 13.01
CA GLU A 250 -7.51 15.60 12.16
C GLU A 250 -7.75 15.21 10.68
N TYR A 251 -8.46 16.06 9.95
CA TYR A 251 -8.65 15.92 8.50
C TYR A 251 -7.76 16.92 7.77
N LYS A 252 -7.00 16.44 6.78
CA LYS A 252 -6.11 17.26 5.96
C LYS A 252 -6.53 17.19 4.50
N GLN A 253 -6.74 18.36 3.89
CA GLN A 253 -7.19 18.47 2.51
C GLN A 253 -6.19 17.82 1.55
N GLY A 254 -6.68 16.85 0.77
CA GLY A 254 -5.84 16.01 -0.09
C GLY A 254 -6.38 15.84 -1.51
N LYS A 255 -7.34 16.66 -1.95
CA LYS A 255 -7.97 16.53 -3.27
C LYS A 255 -6.95 16.64 -4.41
N SER A 256 -6.91 15.63 -5.27
CA SER A 256 -6.11 15.60 -6.50
C SER A 256 -6.61 16.63 -7.52
N GLN A 257 -5.67 17.23 -8.27
CA GLN A 257 -6.03 18.11 -9.38
C GLN A 257 -6.51 17.36 -10.63
N TYR A 258 -6.35 16.03 -10.67
CA TYR A 258 -6.75 15.17 -11.79
C TYR A 258 -8.05 14.41 -11.51
N VAL A 259 -8.70 14.67 -10.37
CA VAL A 259 -9.95 14.03 -9.95
C VAL A 259 -10.98 15.11 -9.63
N ASP A 260 -12.01 15.21 -10.47
CA ASP A 260 -13.10 16.18 -10.26
C ASP A 260 -13.99 15.78 -9.08
N ASN A 261 -14.36 14.51 -9.00
CA ASN A 261 -15.25 13.96 -7.99
C ASN A 261 -14.80 12.54 -7.61
N ILE A 262 -14.66 12.30 -6.31
CA ILE A 262 -14.31 10.98 -5.79
C ILE A 262 -15.57 10.28 -5.29
N GLN A 263 -15.92 9.16 -5.92
CA GLN A 263 -17.08 8.36 -5.55
C GLN A 263 -16.77 6.88 -5.75
N CYS A 264 -17.20 6.07 -4.79
CA CYS A 264 -17.15 4.62 -4.95
C CYS A 264 -18.07 4.23 -6.12
N PRO A 265 -17.60 3.42 -7.09
CA PRO A 265 -18.45 2.90 -8.14
C PRO A 265 -19.65 2.18 -7.53
N SER A 266 -20.86 2.59 -7.91
CA SER A 266 -22.08 1.90 -7.50
C SER A 266 -22.24 0.63 -8.33
N TYR A 267 -22.57 -0.47 -7.66
CA TYR A 267 -22.68 -1.76 -8.31
C TYR A 267 -24.06 -2.38 -8.06
N GLN A 268 -24.85 -2.52 -9.12
CA GLN A 268 -26.12 -3.23 -9.14
C GLN A 268 -26.03 -4.37 -10.17
N GLY A 269 -25.45 -5.51 -9.80
CA GLY A 269 -25.22 -6.64 -10.71
C GLY A 269 -24.51 -7.81 -10.04
N GLY A 270 -24.19 -8.88 -10.77
CA GLY A 270 -23.45 -10.06 -10.26
C GLY A 270 -22.29 -10.53 -11.17
N ASP A 271 -21.85 -9.71 -12.12
CA ASP A 271 -20.63 -9.89 -12.90
C ASP A 271 -19.42 -9.19 -12.27
N ASP A 272 -18.48 -9.97 -11.73
CA ASP A 272 -17.24 -9.49 -11.10
C ASP A 272 -16.31 -8.77 -12.09
N GLN A 273 -16.29 -9.15 -13.36
CA GLN A 273 -15.40 -8.54 -14.35
C GLN A 273 -15.82 -7.10 -14.66
N VAL A 274 -17.12 -6.85 -14.72
CA VAL A 274 -17.68 -5.50 -14.88
C VAL A 274 -17.27 -4.62 -13.71
N MET A 275 -17.43 -5.12 -12.48
CA MET A 275 -17.02 -4.40 -11.26
C MET A 275 -15.52 -4.10 -11.27
N GLN A 276 -14.68 -5.10 -11.57
CA GLN A 276 -13.22 -4.93 -11.63
C GLN A 276 -12.80 -3.88 -12.66
N ARG A 277 -13.46 -3.87 -13.83
CA ARG A 277 -13.21 -2.87 -14.87
C ARG A 277 -13.64 -1.48 -14.41
N GLN A 278 -14.82 -1.34 -13.81
CA GLN A 278 -15.27 -0.07 -13.23
C GLN A 278 -14.29 0.46 -12.18
N ILE A 279 -13.74 -0.40 -11.32
CA ILE A 279 -12.72 -0.01 -10.34
C ILE A 279 -11.45 0.47 -11.06
N CYS A 280 -11.01 -0.19 -12.14
CA CYS A 280 -9.84 0.24 -12.91
C CYS A 280 -10.01 1.61 -13.54
N GLU A 281 -11.21 1.89 -14.04
CA GLU A 281 -11.54 3.10 -14.81
C GLU A 281 -11.93 4.29 -13.92
N SER A 282 -12.36 4.02 -12.69
CA SER A 282 -12.82 5.03 -11.74
C SER A 282 -11.68 5.60 -10.89
N PRO A 283 -11.77 6.89 -10.49
CA PRO A 283 -10.77 7.49 -9.63
C PRO A 283 -10.81 6.85 -8.24
N SER A 284 -9.64 6.70 -7.61
CA SER A 284 -9.53 6.31 -6.20
C SER A 284 -8.15 6.64 -5.67
N TYR A 285 -8.04 6.82 -4.36
CA TYR A 285 -6.77 6.97 -3.68
C TYR A 285 -6.21 5.60 -3.29
N GLY A 286 -4.88 5.48 -3.34
CA GLY A 286 -4.17 4.23 -3.08
C GLY A 286 -3.24 4.32 -1.88
N ASN A 287 -2.09 3.64 -2.01
CA ASN A 287 -1.05 3.60 -0.99
C ASN A 287 -0.62 5.01 -0.56
N ILE A 288 -0.28 5.12 0.72
CA ILE A 288 0.39 6.29 1.27
C ILE A 288 1.68 5.82 1.94
N LEU A 289 2.79 6.51 1.66
CA LEU A 289 4.11 6.21 2.18
C LEU A 289 4.63 7.43 2.91
N TYR A 290 5.37 7.20 4.00
CA TYR A 290 6.12 8.24 4.70
C TYR A 290 7.60 8.08 4.39
N ASP A 291 8.22 9.15 3.95
CA ASP A 291 9.66 9.30 3.81
C ASP A 291 10.18 10.00 5.06
N SER A 292 10.80 9.23 5.96
CA SER A 292 11.34 9.75 7.21
C SER A 292 12.58 10.61 7.03
N ASP A 293 13.36 10.40 5.96
CA ASP A 293 14.60 11.15 5.73
C ASP A 293 14.28 12.59 5.28
N ASN A 294 13.23 12.75 4.46
CA ASN A 294 12.78 14.04 3.96
C ASN A 294 11.61 14.65 4.75
N GLU A 295 11.03 13.90 5.68
CA GLU A 295 9.79 14.22 6.41
C GLU A 295 8.61 14.58 5.49
N ILE A 296 8.35 13.75 4.47
CA ILE A 296 7.28 13.96 3.48
C ILE A 296 6.44 12.71 3.28
N TYR A 297 5.28 12.87 2.63
CA TYR A 297 4.36 11.78 2.33
C TYR A 297 4.09 11.69 0.84
N TYR A 298 4.05 10.45 0.33
CA TYR A 298 3.65 10.14 -1.04
C TYR A 298 2.30 9.43 -1.02
N ARG A 299 1.26 9.99 -1.66
CA ARG A 299 -0.05 9.34 -1.80
C ARG A 299 -0.33 9.02 -3.26
N ILE A 300 -0.62 7.76 -3.57
CA ILE A 300 -1.02 7.32 -4.90
C ILE A 300 -2.45 7.79 -5.20
N VAL A 301 -2.67 8.29 -6.41
CA VAL A 301 -3.99 8.61 -6.95
C VAL A 301 -4.17 7.86 -8.27
N TYR A 302 -5.19 7.03 -8.36
CA TYR A 302 -5.62 6.42 -9.61
C TYR A 302 -6.49 7.42 -10.37
N ILE A 303 -6.04 7.79 -11.57
CA ILE A 303 -6.68 8.80 -12.42
C ILE A 303 -7.79 8.14 -13.25
N PRO A 304 -8.95 8.79 -13.45
CA PRO A 304 -10.03 8.22 -14.26
C PRO A 304 -9.61 8.06 -15.71
N GLN A 305 -9.88 6.90 -16.29
CA GLN A 305 -9.44 6.56 -17.65
C GLN A 305 -10.16 5.32 -18.19
N GLU A 306 -10.35 5.22 -19.50
CA GLU A 306 -10.86 4.01 -20.12
C GLU A 306 -9.76 2.94 -20.25
N VAL A 307 -10.13 1.70 -20.00
CA VAL A 307 -9.28 0.52 -20.21
C VAL A 307 -9.58 -0.06 -21.59
N GLU A 308 -8.55 -0.33 -22.38
CA GLU A 308 -8.67 -0.88 -23.74
C GLU A 308 -9.42 -2.22 -23.76
N ALA A 309 -10.15 -2.47 -24.85
CA ALA A 309 -10.85 -3.73 -25.05
C ALA A 309 -9.86 -4.91 -25.04
N GLY A 310 -10.19 -5.99 -24.32
CA GLY A 310 -9.38 -7.19 -24.22
C GLY A 310 -8.34 -7.18 -23.08
N VAL A 311 -8.16 -6.06 -22.38
CA VAL A 311 -7.33 -6.01 -21.16
C VAL A 311 -8.10 -6.64 -20.00
N GLU A 312 -7.46 -7.58 -19.31
CA GLU A 312 -8.05 -8.30 -18.17
C GLU A 312 -8.00 -7.44 -16.91
N ALA A 313 -9.18 -7.11 -16.36
CA ALA A 313 -9.31 -6.11 -15.31
C ALA A 313 -8.69 -6.53 -13.97
N LEU A 314 -8.78 -7.81 -13.58
CA LEU A 314 -8.18 -8.29 -12.33
C LEU A 314 -6.66 -8.19 -12.36
N THR A 315 -6.05 -8.57 -13.49
CA THR A 315 -4.61 -8.44 -13.75
C THR A 315 -4.20 -6.98 -13.65
N LEU A 316 -4.99 -6.07 -14.24
CA LEU A 316 -4.72 -4.63 -14.18
C LEU A 316 -4.85 -4.05 -12.76
N LEU A 317 -5.85 -4.49 -11.98
CA LEU A 317 -5.99 -4.11 -10.56
C LEU A 317 -4.78 -4.57 -9.74
N ARG A 318 -4.25 -5.76 -10.03
CA ARG A 318 -3.09 -6.35 -9.36
C ARG A 318 -1.76 -5.75 -9.81
N SER A 319 -1.72 -5.09 -10.98
CA SER A 319 -0.51 -4.50 -11.55
C SER A 319 -0.41 -2.98 -11.39
N GLY A 320 -1.25 -2.35 -10.57
CA GLY A 320 -1.15 -0.90 -10.30
C GLY A 320 -1.91 -0.01 -11.26
N ARG A 321 -2.88 -0.58 -12.00
CA ARG A 321 -3.76 0.07 -12.98
C ARG A 321 -3.01 0.74 -14.15
N LYS A 322 -3.78 1.26 -15.10
CA LYS A 322 -3.25 1.84 -16.33
C LYS A 322 -2.36 3.06 -16.07
N GLN A 323 -2.81 3.99 -15.25
CA GLN A 323 -2.12 5.25 -14.97
C GLN A 323 -2.47 5.76 -13.57
N PHE A 324 -1.53 6.46 -12.94
CA PHE A 324 -1.69 7.08 -11.64
C PHE A 324 -0.88 8.39 -11.55
N SER A 325 -1.19 9.22 -10.56
CA SER A 325 -0.31 10.26 -10.06
C SER A 325 0.15 9.96 -8.64
N ILE A 326 1.20 10.64 -8.20
CA ILE A 326 1.64 10.66 -6.81
C ILE A 326 1.54 12.09 -6.30
N GLN A 327 0.71 12.30 -5.27
CA GLN A 327 0.69 13.51 -4.48
C GLN A 327 1.83 13.49 -3.47
N ILE A 328 2.41 14.65 -3.23
CA ILE A 328 3.55 14.86 -2.34
C ILE A 328 3.11 15.87 -1.28
N PHE A 329 3.20 15.49 -0.02
CA PHE A 329 2.85 16.34 1.11
C PHE A 329 4.07 16.61 1.98
N ASP A 330 4.18 17.81 2.53
CA ASP A 330 5.17 18.10 3.58
C ASP A 330 4.79 17.45 4.92
N LYS A 331 5.65 17.61 5.94
CA LYS A 331 5.39 17.13 7.31
C LYS A 331 4.13 17.69 7.98
N GLN A 332 3.60 18.83 7.50
CA GLN A 332 2.33 19.40 7.97
C GLN A 332 1.13 18.83 7.21
N LEU A 333 1.37 17.91 6.26
CA LEU A 333 0.41 17.35 5.32
C LEU A 333 -0.18 18.42 4.38
N THR A 334 0.61 19.44 4.04
CA THR A 334 0.30 20.40 2.99
C THR A 334 0.81 19.84 1.66
N MET A 335 -0.04 19.84 0.63
CA MET A 335 0.34 19.34 -0.69
C MET A 335 1.34 20.29 -1.38
N ILE A 336 2.54 19.78 -1.67
CA ILE A 336 3.67 20.50 -2.25
C ILE A 336 4.03 20.03 -3.67
N GLY A 337 3.38 18.96 -4.14
CA GLY A 337 3.61 18.33 -5.45
C GLY A 337 2.49 17.36 -5.85
N GLU A 338 2.28 17.20 -7.15
CA GLU A 338 1.53 16.07 -7.71
C GLU A 338 2.10 15.73 -9.10
N HIS A 339 2.61 14.51 -9.27
CA HIS A 339 3.30 14.07 -10.49
C HIS A 339 2.55 12.93 -11.16
N VAL A 340 2.21 13.07 -12.45
CA VAL A 340 1.53 12.03 -13.25
C VAL A 340 2.56 11.11 -13.88
N PHE A 341 2.31 9.80 -13.79
CA PHE A 341 3.17 8.78 -14.37
C PHE A 341 2.67 8.36 -15.76
N PRO A 342 3.56 7.88 -16.64
CA PRO A 342 3.15 7.35 -17.95
C PRO A 342 2.32 6.08 -17.78
N PRO A 343 1.38 5.83 -18.72
CA PRO A 343 0.55 4.64 -18.66
C PRO A 343 1.38 3.36 -18.80
N TYR A 344 0.93 2.27 -18.16
CA TYR A 344 1.44 0.91 -18.33
C TYR A 344 2.94 0.70 -18.07
N THR A 345 3.61 1.67 -17.44
CA THR A 345 5.06 1.63 -17.20
C THR A 345 5.39 1.14 -15.80
N TYR A 346 4.68 1.63 -14.79
CA TYR A 346 5.00 1.37 -13.38
C TYR A 346 3.85 0.66 -12.65
N ASN A 347 4.20 -0.22 -11.72
CA ASN A 347 3.25 -0.83 -10.81
C ASN A 347 3.19 -0.05 -9.49
N SER A 348 2.21 0.86 -9.38
CA SER A 348 2.01 1.73 -8.21
C SER A 348 1.75 1.00 -6.89
N ARG A 349 1.36 -0.28 -6.92
CA ARG A 349 1.16 -1.08 -5.70
C ARG A 349 2.48 -1.48 -5.06
N LEU A 350 3.55 -1.52 -5.86
CA LEU A 350 4.88 -1.93 -5.46
C LEU A 350 5.79 -0.69 -5.44
N CYS A 351 5.75 0.02 -4.32
CA CYS A 351 6.59 1.17 -4.06
C CYS A 351 7.11 1.13 -2.62
N PHE A 352 8.31 1.69 -2.42
CA PHE A 352 8.90 1.85 -1.10
C PHE A 352 9.85 3.04 -1.09
N VAL A 353 10.21 3.50 0.10
CA VAL A 353 11.18 4.58 0.31
C VAL A 353 12.38 4.01 1.06
N THR A 354 13.57 4.41 0.63
CA THR A 354 14.83 4.18 1.36
C THR A 354 15.76 5.36 1.11
N LYS A 355 16.42 5.85 2.17
CA LYS A 355 17.43 6.92 2.12
C LYS A 355 16.93 8.19 1.41
N GLY A 356 15.69 8.58 1.68
CA GLY A 356 15.05 9.75 1.08
C GLY A 356 14.76 9.64 -0.42
N LYS A 357 14.74 8.42 -0.97
CA LYS A 357 14.49 8.16 -2.39
C LYS A 357 13.29 7.24 -2.54
N LEU A 358 12.41 7.57 -3.48
CA LEU A 358 11.23 6.78 -3.80
C LEU A 358 11.58 5.76 -4.87
N TYR A 359 11.25 4.50 -4.65
CA TYR A 359 11.42 3.42 -5.61
C TYR A 359 10.06 2.90 -6.05
N ILE A 360 9.84 2.83 -7.37
CA ILE A 360 8.57 2.37 -7.96
C ILE A 360 8.86 1.24 -8.92
N SER A 361 8.11 0.14 -8.79
CA SER A 361 8.34 -1.04 -9.61
C SER A 361 8.06 -0.79 -11.08
N THR A 362 8.91 -1.33 -11.96
CA THR A 362 8.70 -1.37 -13.41
C THR A 362 7.93 -2.60 -13.87
N ASN A 363 7.56 -3.51 -12.95
CA ASN A 363 6.83 -4.75 -13.24
C ASN A 363 5.32 -4.54 -13.42
N HIS A 364 4.95 -3.53 -14.21
CA HIS A 364 3.59 -3.46 -14.72
C HIS A 364 3.44 -4.54 -15.82
N VAL A 365 2.41 -5.38 -15.76
CA VAL A 365 2.18 -6.51 -16.68
C VAL A 365 2.09 -6.14 -18.17
N MET A 366 1.77 -4.88 -18.45
CA MET A 366 1.72 -4.29 -19.79
C MET A 366 2.99 -3.51 -20.17
N ASN A 367 4.00 -3.46 -19.31
CA ASN A 367 5.29 -2.85 -19.63
C ASN A 367 6.02 -3.76 -20.64
N PRO A 368 6.55 -3.22 -21.77
CA PRO A 368 7.33 -4.01 -22.73
C PRO A 368 8.53 -4.75 -22.12
N ASP A 369 9.10 -4.21 -21.04
CA ASP A 369 10.25 -4.78 -20.33
C ASP A 369 9.82 -5.66 -19.14
N TYR A 370 8.53 -6.04 -19.06
CA TYR A 370 8.01 -6.91 -18.01
C TYR A 370 8.75 -8.26 -17.99
N SER A 371 9.09 -8.71 -16.77
CA SER A 371 9.67 -10.02 -16.52
C SER A 371 8.99 -10.65 -15.29
N ASP A 372 8.68 -11.94 -15.39
CA ASP A 372 8.25 -12.77 -14.26
C ASP A 372 9.43 -13.21 -13.37
N ASP A 373 10.67 -13.11 -13.87
CA ASP A 373 11.87 -13.63 -13.22
C ASP A 373 12.64 -12.56 -12.43
N VAL A 374 12.34 -11.28 -12.65
CA VAL A 374 13.05 -10.16 -12.02
C VAL A 374 12.07 -9.13 -11.52
N LEU A 375 12.05 -8.89 -10.22
CA LEU A 375 11.40 -7.73 -9.63
C LEU A 375 12.35 -6.53 -9.70
N SER A 376 11.94 -5.46 -10.37
CA SER A 376 12.76 -4.27 -10.67
C SER A 376 12.04 -3.00 -10.22
N PHE A 377 12.82 -2.07 -9.66
CA PHE A 377 12.34 -0.76 -9.19
C PHE A 377 13.23 0.35 -9.70
N GLN A 378 12.64 1.38 -10.28
CA GLN A 378 13.34 2.59 -10.66
C GLN A 378 13.36 3.61 -9.52
N MET A 379 14.50 4.26 -9.34
CA MET A 379 14.67 5.34 -8.38
C MET A 379 14.08 6.66 -8.89
N PHE A 380 13.41 7.39 -7.99
CA PHE A 380 12.91 8.74 -8.19
C PHE A 380 13.46 9.68 -7.12
N GLU A 381 13.91 10.85 -7.55
CA GLU A 381 14.35 11.93 -6.67
C GLU A 381 13.30 13.02 -6.59
N LEU A 382 13.16 13.59 -5.38
CA LEU A 382 12.39 14.81 -5.21
C LEU A 382 13.23 16.01 -5.62
N VAL A 383 12.78 16.73 -6.63
CA VAL A 383 13.44 17.93 -7.14
C VAL A 383 12.54 19.15 -6.95
N ASP A 384 13.12 20.25 -6.46
CA ASP A 384 12.50 21.57 -6.52
C ASP A 384 12.46 22.01 -7.99
N LYS A 385 11.38 22.68 -8.42
CA LYS A 385 11.31 23.33 -9.74
C LYS A 385 12.45 24.31 -10.01
N ALA A 386 13.12 24.82 -8.98
CA ALA A 386 14.34 25.62 -9.13
C ALA A 386 15.62 24.80 -9.43
N GLY A 387 15.52 23.46 -9.53
CA GLY A 387 16.63 22.55 -9.82
C GLY A 387 17.43 22.09 -8.59
N GLY A 388 16.98 22.40 -7.38
CA GLY A 388 17.57 21.89 -6.13
C GLY A 388 17.12 20.46 -5.86
N ILE A 389 18.07 19.55 -5.63
CA ILE A 389 17.81 18.19 -5.15
C ILE A 389 17.68 18.26 -3.62
N ARG A 390 16.63 17.66 -3.06
CA ARG A 390 16.54 17.42 -1.61
C ARG A 390 17.16 16.07 -1.24
#